data_AF-A0A1L3SZK7-F1
#
_entry.id   AF-A0A1L3SZK7-F1
#
_cell.length_a   1.000
_cell.length_b   1.000
_cell.length_c   1.000
_cell.angle_alpha   90.00
_cell.angle_beta   90.00
_cell.angle_gamma   90.00
#
_symmetry.space_group_name_H-M   'P 1'
#
loop_
_entity.id
_entity.type
_entity.pdbx_description
1 polymer ?
#
loop_
_entity_poly.entity_id
_entity_poly.type
_entity_poly.pdbx_seq_one_letter_code
_entity_poly.pdbx_strand_id
1 'polypeptide(L)'
;MFDWNKSCSYDDAQKRRFHATARSRLKKLAAELHLPTGSYDIRSNRAGIAVSGEVTLHHDGAYIQVGQFALTSHHGILIRSCKGRRDYTGGRNHFLDLDKLDDIPALAAAVHAITGVGQVGQSEPSVRAA
;
A
#
# COMPACT_ATOMS: atom_id res chain seq x y z
N MET A 1 11.31 5.82 12.11
CA MET A 1 10.90 4.75 11.18
C MET A 1 10.05 3.76 11.97
N PHE A 2 9.00 3.17 11.38
CA PHE A 2 8.18 2.18 12.09
C PHE A 2 8.83 0.80 11.97
N ASP A 3 8.83 0.00 13.04
CA ASP A 3 9.30 -1.39 12.95
C ASP A 3 8.18 -2.29 12.39
N TRP A 4 8.23 -2.50 11.07
CA TRP A 4 7.26 -3.31 10.33
C TRP A 4 7.39 -4.82 10.58
N ASN A 5 8.57 -5.27 11.04
CA ASN A 5 8.89 -6.67 11.24
C ASN A 5 8.56 -7.16 12.66
N LYS A 6 8.33 -6.24 13.60
CA LYS A 6 7.78 -6.61 14.91
C LYS A 6 6.42 -7.30 14.73
N SER A 7 6.36 -8.58 15.12
CA SER A 7 5.17 -9.41 15.01
C SER A 7 3.96 -8.78 15.70
N CYS A 8 2.83 -8.79 14.98
CA CYS A 8 1.52 -8.42 15.53
C CYS A 8 0.78 -9.60 16.19
N SER A 9 1.31 -10.83 16.05
CA SER A 9 0.67 -12.05 16.55
C SER A 9 0.61 -12.00 18.08
N TYR A 10 -0.60 -12.20 18.63
CA TYR A 10 -0.87 -12.15 20.08
C TYR A 10 -0.49 -10.83 20.78
N ASP A 11 -0.18 -9.76 20.04
CA ASP A 11 0.13 -8.42 20.55
C ASP A 11 -0.88 -7.41 19.99
N ASP A 12 -1.98 -7.18 20.73
CA ASP A 12 -3.04 -6.25 20.30
C ASP A 12 -2.54 -4.81 20.17
N ALA A 13 -1.64 -4.37 21.06
CA ALA A 13 -1.10 -3.02 21.04
C ALA A 13 -0.24 -2.79 19.79
N GLN A 14 0.64 -3.73 19.45
CA GLN A 14 1.40 -3.70 18.21
C GLN A 14 0.49 -3.77 17.00
N LYS A 15 -0.50 -4.67 16.98
CA LYS A 15 -1.46 -4.78 15.88
C LYS A 15 -2.22 -3.47 15.66
N ARG A 16 -2.64 -2.78 16.73
CA ARG A 16 -3.28 -1.45 16.62
C ARG A 16 -2.35 -0.42 15.99
N ARG A 17 -1.09 -0.36 16.42
CA ARG A 17 -0.09 0.56 15.86
C ARG A 17 0.20 0.25 14.40
N PHE A 18 0.33 -1.04 14.04
CA PHE A 18 0.53 -1.49 12.66
C PHE A 18 -0.60 -1.01 11.76
N HIS A 19 -1.86 -1.30 12.12
CA HIS A 19 -3.02 -0.90 11.29
C HIS A 19 -3.17 0.61 11.16
N ALA A 20 -2.98 1.36 12.25
CA ALA A 20 -3.05 2.82 12.21
C ALA A 20 -1.96 3.42 11.30
N THR A 21 -0.74 2.90 11.41
CA THR A 21 0.41 3.38 10.64
C THR A 21 0.30 2.99 9.17
N ALA A 22 -0.02 1.73 8.86
CA ALA A 22 -0.25 1.26 7.49
C ALA A 22 -1.38 2.05 6.81
N ARG A 23 -2.51 2.28 7.50
CA ARG A 23 -3.60 3.12 6.97
C ARG A 23 -3.14 4.55 6.69
N SER A 24 -2.34 5.14 7.57
CA SER A 24 -1.76 6.48 7.35
C SER A 24 -0.85 6.49 6.12
N ARG A 25 0.01 5.48 5.95
CA ARG A 25 0.91 5.36 4.78
C ARG A 25 0.16 5.16 3.48
N LEU A 26 -0.88 4.31 3.46
CA LEU A 26 -1.72 4.14 2.27
C LEU A 26 -2.50 5.41 1.89
N LYS A 27 -2.91 6.24 2.87
CA LYS A 27 -3.47 7.56 2.55
C LYS A 27 -2.44 8.47 1.88
N LYS A 28 -1.20 8.48 2.36
CA LYS A 28 -0.10 9.23 1.72
C LYS A 28 0.19 8.72 0.32
N LEU A 29 0.21 7.40 0.13
CA LEU A 29 0.38 6.77 -1.18
C LEU A 29 -0.73 7.17 -2.15
N ALA A 30 -1.99 7.19 -1.71
CA ALA A 30 -3.10 7.66 -2.56
C ALA A 30 -2.92 9.12 -3.00
N ALA A 31 -2.44 9.98 -2.10
CA ALA A 31 -2.13 11.37 -2.41
C ALA A 31 -0.95 11.50 -3.39
N GLU A 32 0.13 10.74 -3.18
CA GLU A 32 1.31 10.70 -4.05
C GLU A 32 0.97 10.23 -5.48
N LEU A 33 0.07 9.25 -5.59
CA LEU A 33 -0.45 8.76 -6.87
C LEU A 33 -1.48 9.71 -7.50
N HIS A 34 -1.82 10.83 -6.84
CA HIS A 34 -2.83 11.79 -7.26
C HIS A 34 -4.20 11.14 -7.51
N LEU A 35 -4.59 10.17 -6.70
CA LEU A 35 -5.87 9.48 -6.87
C LEU A 35 -7.04 10.41 -6.51
N PRO A 36 -8.04 10.57 -7.41
CA PRO A 36 -9.22 11.39 -7.11
C PRO A 36 -9.97 10.89 -5.88
N THR A 37 -10.51 11.80 -5.08
CA THR A 37 -11.39 11.44 -3.96
C THR A 37 -12.57 10.60 -4.45
N GLY A 38 -12.87 9.49 -3.77
CA GLY A 38 -13.94 8.57 -4.14
C GLY A 38 -13.56 7.50 -5.18
N SER A 39 -12.41 7.62 -5.85
CA SER A 39 -11.91 6.60 -6.77
C SER A 39 -11.31 5.38 -6.06
N TYR A 40 -11.03 5.49 -4.75
CA TYR A 40 -10.42 4.43 -3.95
C TYR A 40 -11.05 4.34 -2.56
N ASP A 41 -10.96 3.16 -1.95
CA ASP A 41 -11.26 2.95 -0.54
C ASP A 41 -10.03 2.42 0.18
N ILE A 42 -9.89 2.80 1.45
CA ILE A 42 -8.91 2.19 2.36
C ILE A 42 -9.68 1.48 3.47
N ARG A 43 -9.44 0.18 3.63
CA ARG A 43 -10.11 -0.68 4.61
C ARG A 43 -9.10 -1.41 5.48
N SER A 44 -9.47 -1.68 6.72
CA SER A 44 -8.68 -2.47 7.65
C SER A 44 -9.46 -3.72 8.02
N ASN A 45 -8.84 -4.89 7.87
CA ASN A 45 -9.35 -6.16 8.37
C ASN A 45 -8.40 -6.66 9.46
N ARG A 46 -8.86 -6.75 10.71
CA ARG A 46 -8.01 -7.12 11.85
C ARG A 46 -7.71 -8.61 11.95
N ALA A 47 -8.54 -9.45 11.33
CA ALA A 47 -8.49 -10.91 11.43
C ALA A 47 -8.36 -11.42 12.88
N GLY A 48 -7.99 -12.69 13.07
CA GLY A 48 -7.82 -13.30 14.38
C GLY A 48 -6.54 -12.86 15.11
N ILE A 49 -6.44 -13.16 16.41
CA ILE A 49 -5.32 -12.74 17.26
C ILE A 49 -3.95 -13.26 16.79
N ALA A 50 -3.89 -14.40 16.11
CA ALA A 50 -2.66 -15.05 15.67
C ALA A 50 -1.98 -14.40 14.45
N VAL A 51 -2.62 -13.45 13.78
CA VAL A 51 -2.12 -12.81 12.55
C VAL A 51 -2.19 -11.29 12.64
N SER A 52 -1.47 -10.56 11.77
CA SER A 52 -1.61 -9.09 11.71
C SER A 52 -2.98 -8.64 11.21
N GLY A 53 -3.66 -9.44 10.38
CA GLY A 53 -4.67 -8.95 9.46
C GLY A 53 -4.03 -8.06 8.38
N GLU A 54 -4.84 -7.24 7.71
CA GLU A 54 -4.39 -6.45 6.57
C GLU A 54 -5.03 -5.06 6.48
N VAL A 55 -4.33 -4.14 5.82
CA VAL A 55 -4.90 -2.87 5.36
C VAL A 55 -4.84 -2.82 3.85
N THR A 56 -5.99 -2.58 3.21
CA THR A 56 -6.12 -2.58 1.75
C THR A 56 -6.46 -1.19 1.25
N LEU A 57 -5.71 -0.70 0.26
CA LEU A 57 -6.14 0.35 -0.66
C LEU A 57 -6.67 -0.33 -1.93
N HIS A 58 -7.92 -0.07 -2.28
CA HIS A 58 -8.53 -0.59 -3.49
C HIS A 58 -9.00 0.57 -4.36
N HIS A 59 -8.41 0.69 -5.55
CA HIS A 59 -8.74 1.63 -6.61
C HIS A 59 -9.25 0.82 -7.83
N ASP A 60 -9.90 1.48 -8.80
CA ASP A 60 -10.41 0.80 -10.00
C ASP A 60 -9.33 0.03 -10.77
N GLY A 61 -8.13 0.58 -10.85
CA GLY A 61 -7.01 -0.05 -11.55
C GLY A 61 -6.00 -0.78 -10.65
N ALA A 62 -6.11 -0.69 -9.32
CA ALA A 62 -5.08 -1.19 -8.41
C ALA A 62 -5.63 -1.74 -7.10
N TYR A 63 -5.08 -2.86 -6.65
CA TYR A 63 -5.35 -3.45 -5.34
C TYR A 63 -4.05 -3.62 -4.58
N ILE A 64 -3.94 -2.91 -3.47
CA ILE A 64 -2.73 -2.85 -2.65
C ILE A 64 -3.10 -3.34 -1.25
N GLN A 65 -2.45 -4.38 -0.77
CA GLN A 65 -2.71 -4.98 0.54
C GLN A 65 -1.44 -5.06 1.36
N VAL A 66 -1.51 -4.59 2.59
CA VAL A 66 -0.39 -4.50 3.53
C VAL A 66 -0.66 -5.45 4.69
N GLY A 67 0.24 -6.40 4.94
CA GLY A 67 0.11 -7.36 6.03
C GLY A 67 1.40 -8.14 6.30
N GLN A 68 1.47 -8.80 7.46
CA GLN A 68 2.55 -9.71 7.81
C GLN A 68 2.27 -11.11 7.27
N PHE A 69 2.24 -11.22 5.94
CA PHE A 69 2.00 -12.49 5.25
C PHE A 69 3.15 -13.48 5.49
N ALA A 70 2.82 -14.76 5.67
CA ALA A 70 3.79 -15.84 5.88
C ALA A 70 4.39 -16.36 4.55
N LEU A 71 4.62 -15.48 3.58
CA LEU A 71 4.90 -15.88 2.20
C LEU A 71 6.39 -15.86 1.81
N THR A 72 7.26 -15.14 2.52
CA THR A 72 8.74 -15.25 2.45
C THR A 72 9.36 -14.56 3.68
N SER A 73 10.70 -14.49 3.77
CA SER A 73 11.49 -13.80 4.81
C SER A 73 11.15 -12.32 5.02
N HIS A 74 10.29 -11.74 4.18
CA HIS A 74 9.81 -10.39 4.31
C HIS A 74 8.28 -10.36 4.25
N HIS A 75 7.69 -9.84 5.32
CA HIS A 75 6.29 -9.43 5.36
C HIS A 75 6.01 -8.42 4.24
N GLY A 76 4.80 -8.46 3.67
CA GLY A 76 4.61 -7.98 2.30
C GLY A 76 3.60 -6.85 2.12
N ILE A 77 3.92 -6.01 1.14
CA ILE A 77 2.95 -5.23 0.37
C ILE A 77 2.63 -6.06 -0.88
N LEU A 78 1.38 -6.51 -1.02
CA LEU A 78 0.86 -7.12 -2.23
C LEU A 78 0.29 -6.03 -3.13
N ILE A 79 0.72 -5.99 -4.40
CA ILE A 79 0.22 -5.11 -5.44
C ILE A 79 -0.33 -5.96 -6.59
N ARG A 80 -1.53 -5.62 -7.07
CA ARG A 80 -2.16 -6.22 -8.25
C ARG A 80 -2.85 -5.12 -9.07
N SER A 81 -2.91 -5.31 -10.39
CA SER A 81 -3.83 -4.55 -11.25
C SER A 81 -5.27 -5.02 -11.03
N CYS A 82 -6.26 -4.15 -11.26
CA CYS A 82 -7.69 -4.48 -11.17
C CYS A 82 -8.48 -4.00 -12.39
N LYS A 83 -9.67 -4.58 -12.58
CA LYS A 83 -10.68 -4.15 -13.56
C LYS A 83 -11.93 -3.59 -12.86
N GLY A 84 -11.75 -2.56 -12.04
CA GLY A 84 -12.78 -1.83 -11.30
C GLY A 84 -12.91 -2.22 -9.82
N ARG A 85 -13.62 -1.41 -9.02
CA ARG A 85 -13.80 -1.59 -7.55
C ARG A 85 -14.40 -2.94 -7.10
N ARG A 86 -14.99 -3.73 -7.99
CA ARG A 86 -15.58 -5.05 -7.67
C ARG A 86 -14.65 -6.21 -7.99
N ASP A 87 -13.49 -5.94 -8.60
CA ASP A 87 -12.48 -6.94 -8.86
C ASP A 87 -11.60 -7.15 -7.62
N TYR A 88 -11.86 -8.24 -6.90
CA TYR A 88 -11.09 -8.61 -5.70
C TYR A 88 -10.02 -9.67 -5.97
N THR A 89 -10.02 -10.23 -7.19
CA THR A 89 -9.03 -11.22 -7.63
C THR A 89 -7.80 -10.52 -8.21
N GLY A 90 -8.02 -9.45 -8.98
CA GLY A 90 -6.96 -8.70 -9.64
C GLY A 90 -6.14 -9.53 -10.62
N GLY A 91 -5.05 -8.93 -11.10
CA GLY A 91 -4.03 -9.58 -11.92
C GLY A 91 -3.01 -10.36 -11.10
N ARG A 92 -1.80 -10.50 -11.66
CA ARG A 92 -0.67 -11.19 -11.03
C ARG A 92 -0.29 -10.55 -9.69
N ASN A 93 0.14 -11.37 -8.73
CA ASN A 93 0.68 -10.89 -7.46
C ASN A 93 2.10 -10.34 -7.63
N HIS A 94 2.31 -9.12 -7.15
CA HIS A 94 3.62 -8.51 -6.99
C HIS A 94 3.84 -8.21 -5.50
N PHE A 95 4.94 -8.69 -4.93
CA PHE A 95 5.25 -8.50 -3.53
C PHE A 95 6.44 -7.56 -3.37
N LEU A 96 6.33 -6.62 -2.44
CA LEU A 96 7.40 -5.75 -1.98
C LEU A 96 7.52 -5.84 -0.46
N ASP A 97 8.67 -5.44 0.08
CA ASP A 97 8.90 -5.40 1.52
C ASP A 97 8.11 -4.27 2.19
N LEU A 98 7.66 -4.49 3.44
CA LEU A 98 6.91 -3.50 4.21
C LEU A 98 7.68 -2.18 4.44
N ASP A 99 9.01 -2.21 4.48
CA ASP A 99 9.83 -1.01 4.67
C ASP A 99 9.60 0.04 3.57
N LYS A 100 9.08 -0.38 2.40
CA LYS A 100 8.70 0.53 1.32
C LYS A 100 7.55 1.48 1.72
N LEU A 101 6.80 1.18 2.78
CA LEU A 101 5.80 2.10 3.34
C LEU A 101 6.40 3.37 3.96
N ASP A 102 7.70 3.38 4.25
CA ASP A 102 8.40 4.59 4.70
C ASP A 102 9.03 5.39 3.54
N ASP A 103 9.00 4.86 2.31
CA ASP A 103 9.44 5.51 1.06
C ASP A 103 8.28 5.58 0.06
N ILE A 104 7.36 6.51 0.34
CA ILE A 104 6.10 6.68 -0.41
C ILE A 104 6.31 6.98 -1.89
N PRO A 105 7.22 7.88 -2.31
CA PRO A 105 7.43 8.16 -3.73
C PRO A 105 7.86 6.92 -4.51
N ALA A 106 8.77 6.12 -3.97
CA ALA A 106 9.21 4.92 -4.66
C ALA A 106 8.17 3.79 -4.61
N LEU A 107 7.34 3.72 -3.55
CA LEU A 107 6.18 2.83 -3.55
C LEU A 107 5.17 3.24 -4.63
N ALA A 108 4.91 4.54 -4.81
CA ALA A 108 4.05 5.06 -5.86
C ALA A 108 4.59 4.71 -7.25
N ALA A 109 5.89 4.88 -7.48
CA ALA A 109 6.55 4.48 -8.71
C ALA A 109 6.37 2.98 -9.01
N ALA A 110 6.51 2.11 -8.00
CA ALA A 110 6.29 0.68 -8.16
C ALA A 110 4.82 0.36 -8.48
N VAL A 111 3.86 0.98 -7.79
CA VAL A 111 2.43 0.82 -8.07
C VAL A 111 2.12 1.22 -9.52
N HIS A 112 2.62 2.37 -9.96
CA HIS A 112 2.44 2.83 -11.34
C HIS A 112 3.04 1.86 -12.35
N ALA A 113 4.28 1.41 -12.13
CA ALA A 113 4.93 0.45 -13.03
C ALA A 113 4.17 -0.88 -13.14
N ILE A 114 3.54 -1.35 -12.05
CA ILE A 114 2.82 -2.62 -12.00
C ILE A 114 1.40 -2.50 -12.58
N THR A 115 0.73 -1.38 -12.33
CA THR A 115 -0.73 -1.25 -12.55
C THR A 115 -1.13 -0.20 -13.59
N GLY A 116 -0.21 0.68 -13.96
CA GLY A 116 -0.47 1.89 -14.76
C GLY A 116 -1.24 2.99 -14.00
N VAL A 117 -1.55 2.80 -12.71
CA VAL A 117 -2.35 3.75 -11.93
C VAL A 117 -1.49 4.89 -11.38
N GLY A 118 -2.07 6.09 -11.39
CA GLY A 118 -1.47 7.32 -10.86
C GLY A 118 -0.51 7.99 -11.84
N GLN A 119 -0.33 9.30 -11.72
CA GLN A 119 0.73 10.04 -12.41
C GLN A 119 1.89 10.19 -11.43
N VAL A 120 3.03 9.58 -11.72
CA VAL A 120 4.26 9.80 -10.95
C VAL A 120 4.82 11.14 -11.43
N GLY A 121 4.75 12.17 -10.58
CA GLY A 121 5.20 13.50 -10.96
C GLY A 121 6.68 13.50 -11.34
N GLN A 122 6.98 13.68 -12.63
CA GLN A 122 8.27 14.20 -13.08
C GLN A 122 8.38 15.62 -12.51
N SER A 123 9.14 15.78 -11.43
CA SER A 123 9.50 17.09 -10.91
C SER A 123 10.64 17.63 -11.78
N GLU A 124 10.36 18.16 -12.98
CA GLU A 124 11.36 18.96 -13.70
C GLU A 124 11.27 20.44 -13.30
N PRO A 125 12.40 21.11 -13.00
CA PRO A 125 12.40 22.53 -12.72
C PRO A 125 12.19 23.28 -14.03
N SER A 126 11.08 24.00 -14.14
CA SER A 126 10.90 24.99 -15.21
C SER A 126 11.90 26.13 -14.99
N VAL A 127 13.08 26.00 -15.59
CA VAL A 127 13.97 27.15 -15.81
C VAL A 127 13.32 28.00 -16.89
N ARG A 128 12.67 29.08 -16.47
CA ARG A 128 12.34 30.19 -17.37
C ARG A 128 13.64 30.94 -17.64
N ALA A 129 14.18 30.77 -18.84
CA ALA A 129 15.17 31.70 -19.39
C ALA A 129 14.51 33.05 -19.60
N ALA A 130 15.15 34.10 -19.07
CA ALA A 130 14.85 35.50 -19.32
C ALA A 130 15.47 35.97 -20.64
#